data_AF-B4CYT8-F1
#
_entry.id   AF-B4CYT8-F1
#
_cell.length_a   1.000
_cell.length_b   1.000
_cell.length_c   1.000
_cell.angle_alpha   90.00
_cell.angle_beta   90.00
_cell.angle_gamma   90.00
#
_symmetry.space_group_name_H-M   'P 1'
#
loop_
_entity.id
_entity.type
_entity.pdbx_description
1 polymer ?
#
loop_
_entity_poly.entity_id
_entity_poly.type
_entity_poly.pdbx_seq_one_letter_code
_entity_poly.pdbx_strand_id
1 'polypeptide(L)'
;MKLQLPLSDIAALLGGVLAVVSFAGCASFDASNQESMLTAAGFKERTPQTAKQKELYAGAPSYKVERVAVNGKTFYAYKDEKKGTAFIGGEAEYQRYQQLAVQQRIARQNYEAAQMNREMATGWYSAYGPYAFGPYGYGPRVRMW
;
A
#
# COMPACT_ATOMS: atom_id res chain seq x y z
N MET A 1 -2.28 60.38 -28.35
CA MET A 1 -2.86 59.26 -27.56
C MET A 1 -4.31 59.05 -27.96
N LYS A 2 -4.61 57.92 -28.61
CA LYS A 2 -5.92 57.28 -28.71
C LYS A 2 -5.66 55.88 -29.29
N LEU A 3 -5.33 54.91 -28.44
CA LEU A 3 -5.43 53.49 -28.77
C LEU A 3 -6.91 53.14 -28.70
N GLN A 4 -7.59 53.13 -29.84
CA GLN A 4 -8.91 52.49 -29.93
C GLN A 4 -8.69 51.03 -30.27
N LEU A 5 -8.86 50.16 -29.26
CA LEU A 5 -9.01 48.72 -29.46
C LEU A 5 -10.49 48.42 -29.72
N PRO A 6 -10.84 47.66 -30.78
CA PRO A 6 -12.22 47.39 -31.14
C PRO A 6 -12.87 46.44 -30.13
N LEU A 7 -14.11 46.77 -29.76
CA LEU A 7 -14.98 46.06 -28.79
C LEU A 7 -15.29 44.59 -29.18
N SER A 8 -14.83 44.15 -30.34
CA SER A 8 -15.05 42.82 -30.92
C SER A 8 -14.20 41.70 -30.30
N ASP A 9 -13.11 42.01 -29.59
CA ASP A 9 -12.24 40.98 -28.97
C ASP A 9 -12.68 40.54 -27.56
N ILE A 10 -13.69 41.19 -26.97
CA ILE A 10 -14.20 40.84 -25.63
C ILE A 10 -15.08 39.58 -25.70
N ALA A 11 -15.61 39.23 -26.88
CA ALA A 11 -16.49 38.07 -27.07
C ALA A 11 -15.74 36.73 -27.20
N ALA A 12 -14.40 36.75 -27.35
CA ALA A 12 -13.59 35.54 -27.38
C ALA A 12 -13.12 35.08 -25.97
N LEU A 13 -13.71 35.62 -24.90
CA LEU A 13 -13.40 35.32 -23.50
C LEU A 13 -14.39 34.36 -22.81
N LEU A 14 -15.21 33.62 -23.58
CA LEU A 14 -16.25 32.72 -23.03
C LEU A 14 -16.16 31.26 -23.51
N GLY A 15 -15.00 30.81 -24.01
CA GLY A 15 -14.83 29.49 -24.59
C GLY A 15 -13.70 28.67 -23.98
N GLY A 16 -13.98 27.98 -22.87
CA GLY A 16 -13.30 26.70 -22.57
C GLY A 16 -12.07 26.75 -21.67
N VAL A 17 -12.20 27.27 -20.45
CA VAL A 17 -11.37 26.75 -19.34
C VAL A 17 -12.14 25.56 -18.74
N LEU A 18 -12.05 24.41 -19.41
CA LEU A 18 -12.26 23.13 -18.74
C LEU A 18 -11.08 22.96 -17.79
N ALA A 19 -11.20 23.56 -16.61
CA ALA A 19 -10.35 23.26 -15.48
C ALA A 19 -10.54 21.77 -15.18
N VAL A 20 -9.63 20.95 -15.69
CA VAL A 20 -9.40 19.61 -15.19
C VAL A 20 -8.89 19.79 -13.77
N VAL A 21 -9.83 19.97 -12.84
CA VAL A 21 -9.56 19.75 -11.42
C VAL A 21 -9.38 18.24 -11.30
N SER A 22 -8.16 17.80 -11.60
CA SER A 22 -7.69 16.49 -11.21
C SER A 22 -7.95 16.40 -9.71
N PHE A 23 -8.87 15.50 -9.33
CA PHE A 23 -9.04 15.07 -7.96
C PHE A 23 -7.72 14.48 -7.46
N ALA A 24 -6.79 15.33 -7.02
CA ALA A 24 -5.72 14.95 -6.10
C ALA A 24 -6.34 14.86 -4.69
N GLY A 25 -7.34 13.99 -4.54
CA GLY A 25 -8.17 13.88 -3.36
C GLY A 25 -8.48 12.44 -3.04
N CYS A 26 -7.44 11.62 -2.82
CA CYS A 26 -7.47 10.36 -2.05
C CYS A 26 -6.10 9.67 -2.09
N ALA A 27 -5.02 10.35 -1.72
CA ALA A 27 -3.71 9.69 -1.55
C ALA A 27 -3.23 9.67 -0.10
N SER A 28 -3.96 10.32 0.81
CA SER A 28 -3.61 10.37 2.22
C SER A 28 -4.73 9.72 3.03
N PHE A 29 -4.95 8.43 2.78
CA PHE A 29 -5.39 7.62 3.91
C PHE A 29 -4.21 7.63 4.90
N ASP A 30 -4.41 8.26 6.05
CA ASP A 30 -3.32 8.54 6.99
C ASP A 30 -2.62 7.22 7.34
N ALA A 31 -1.34 7.08 7.00
CA ALA A 31 -0.59 5.84 7.20
C ALA A 31 -0.73 5.31 8.65
N SER A 32 -0.83 6.23 9.60
CA SER A 32 -1.06 5.98 11.03
C SER A 32 -2.40 5.28 11.29
N ASN A 33 -3.45 5.67 10.57
CA ASN A 33 -4.77 5.05 10.68
C ASN A 33 -4.77 3.66 10.02
N GLN A 34 -4.10 3.51 8.88
CA GLN A 34 -3.94 2.22 8.22
C GLN A 34 -3.18 1.22 9.08
N GLU A 35 -2.08 1.66 9.69
CA GLU A 35 -1.28 0.86 10.62
C GLU A 35 -2.12 0.39 11.83
N SER A 36 -2.90 1.29 12.42
CA SER A 36 -3.81 0.96 13.52
C SER A 36 -4.83 -0.10 13.11
N MET A 37 -5.44 0.03 11.93
CA MET A 37 -6.37 -0.98 11.41
C MET A 37 -5.69 -2.32 11.12
N LEU A 38 -4.50 -2.32 10.52
CA LEU A 38 -3.75 -3.56 10.24
C LEU A 38 -3.39 -4.28 11.55
N THR A 39 -2.94 -3.53 12.54
CA THR A 39 -2.61 -4.05 13.88
C THR A 39 -3.84 -4.61 14.57
N ALA A 40 -4.95 -3.86 14.56
CA ALA A 40 -6.24 -4.30 15.12
C ALA A 40 -6.82 -5.53 14.39
N ALA A 41 -6.57 -5.64 13.09
CA ALA A 41 -6.95 -6.80 12.28
C ALA A 41 -6.08 -8.04 12.56
N GLY A 42 -4.95 -7.89 13.25
CA GLY A 42 -4.06 -8.98 13.64
C GLY A 42 -2.85 -9.17 12.74
N PHE A 43 -2.58 -8.25 11.80
CA PHE A 43 -1.36 -8.29 10.99
C PHE A 43 -0.11 -8.25 11.89
N LYS A 44 0.92 -9.00 11.49
CA LYS A 44 2.20 -9.06 12.20
C LYS A 44 3.18 -8.08 11.57
N GLU A 45 3.61 -7.08 12.34
CA GLU A 45 4.69 -6.18 11.97
C GLU A 45 6.03 -6.93 11.93
N ARG A 46 6.80 -6.70 10.87
CA ARG A 46 8.09 -7.36 10.61
C ARG A 46 9.10 -6.36 10.08
N THR A 47 10.18 -6.16 10.82
CA THR A 47 11.32 -5.39 10.33
C THR A 47 12.17 -6.24 9.37
N PRO A 48 12.51 -5.75 8.16
CA PRO A 48 13.40 -6.44 7.24
C PRO A 48 14.81 -6.60 7.84
N GLN A 49 15.24 -7.83 8.14
CA GLN A 49 16.54 -8.10 8.76
C GLN A 49 17.58 -8.60 7.75
N THR A 50 17.17 -9.44 6.79
CA THR A 50 18.08 -10.03 5.79
C THR A 50 18.20 -9.16 4.53
N ALA A 51 19.29 -9.33 3.77
CA ALA A 51 19.47 -8.60 2.51
C ALA A 51 18.30 -8.84 1.54
N LYS A 52 17.85 -10.10 1.41
CA LYS A 52 16.68 -10.47 0.60
C LYS A 52 15.39 -9.80 1.08
N GLN A 53 15.17 -9.74 2.39
CA GLN A 53 14.01 -9.04 2.96
C GLN A 53 14.04 -7.54 2.66
N LYS A 54 15.21 -6.90 2.77
CA LYS A 54 15.40 -5.47 2.47
C LYS A 54 15.20 -5.16 0.99
N GLU A 55 15.68 -6.01 0.10
CA GLU A 55 15.49 -5.88 -1.35
C GLU A 55 14.00 -5.98 -1.72
N LEU A 56 13.32 -7.02 -1.24
CA LEU A 56 11.88 -7.22 -1.49
C LEU A 56 11.03 -6.10 -0.87
N TYR A 57 11.43 -5.61 0.30
CA TYR A 57 10.81 -4.45 0.95
C TYR A 57 11.02 -3.17 0.14
N ALA A 58 12.24 -2.93 -0.36
CA ALA A 58 12.54 -1.76 -1.19
C ALA A 58 11.70 -1.74 -2.46
N GLY A 59 11.53 -2.90 -3.11
CA GLY A 59 10.72 -3.04 -4.33
C GLY A 59 9.20 -2.96 -4.12
N ALA A 60 8.69 -3.02 -2.89
CA ALA A 60 7.25 -3.02 -2.64
C ALA A 60 6.61 -1.63 -2.68
N PRO A 61 5.35 -1.52 -3.17
CA PRO A 61 4.58 -0.29 -3.08
C PRO A 61 4.36 0.12 -1.62
N SER A 62 4.70 1.36 -1.29
CA SER A 62 4.47 1.92 0.05
C SER A 62 2.98 2.18 0.29
N TYR A 63 2.54 1.97 1.52
CA TYR A 63 1.17 2.27 1.98
C TYR A 63 0.06 1.59 1.19
N LYS A 64 0.36 0.43 0.59
CA LYS A 64 -0.62 -0.41 -0.13
C LYS A 64 -0.59 -1.83 0.40
N VAL A 65 -1.79 -2.40 0.52
CA VAL A 65 -1.94 -3.83 0.83
C VAL A 65 -1.83 -4.59 -0.49
N GLU A 66 -0.92 -5.55 -0.53
CA GLU A 66 -0.64 -6.39 -1.68
C GLU A 66 -1.05 -7.84 -1.35
N ARG A 67 -1.84 -8.45 -2.21
CA ARG A 67 -2.19 -9.86 -2.14
C ARG A 67 -1.05 -10.67 -2.75
N VAL A 68 -0.46 -11.53 -1.93
CA VAL A 68 0.61 -12.45 -2.31
C VAL A 68 0.02 -13.85 -2.44
N ALA A 69 -0.13 -14.33 -3.68
CA ALA A 69 -0.63 -15.67 -3.97
C ALA A 69 0.46 -16.53 -4.62
N VAL A 70 0.89 -17.60 -3.92
CA VAL A 70 1.93 -18.52 -4.39
C VAL A 70 1.54 -19.95 -4.03
N ASN A 71 1.58 -20.88 -5.00
CA ASN A 71 1.31 -22.31 -4.80
C ASN A 71 -0.02 -22.60 -4.07
N GLY A 72 -1.08 -21.87 -4.42
CA GLY A 72 -2.40 -22.01 -3.80
C GLY A 72 -2.54 -21.40 -2.40
N LYS A 73 -1.48 -20.77 -1.87
CA LYS A 73 -1.52 -20.06 -0.59
C LYS A 73 -1.62 -18.56 -0.85
N THR A 74 -2.56 -17.91 -0.19
CA THR A 74 -2.75 -16.45 -0.24
C THR A 74 -2.40 -15.85 1.11
N PHE A 75 -1.61 -14.79 1.12
CA PHE A 75 -1.41 -13.92 2.27
C PHE A 75 -1.32 -12.47 1.79
N TYR A 76 -1.27 -11.53 2.72
CA TYR A 76 -1.32 -10.10 2.44
C TYR A 76 -0.10 -9.42 3.07
N ALA A 77 0.50 -8.51 2.33
CA ALA A 77 1.67 -7.76 2.72
C ALA A 77 1.38 -6.26 2.61
N TYR A 78 1.88 -5.47 3.54
CA TYR A 78 1.80 -4.02 3.50
C TYR A 78 3.15 -3.42 3.91
N LYS A 79 3.61 -2.43 3.15
CA LYS A 79 4.87 -1.72 3.42
C LYS A 79 4.60 -0.41 4.15
N ASP A 80 5.12 -0.30 5.37
CA ASP A 80 5.17 0.95 6.11
C ASP A 80 6.53 1.63 5.92
N GLU A 81 6.59 2.56 4.96
CA GLU A 81 7.81 3.30 4.66
C GLU A 81 8.23 4.26 5.77
N LYS A 82 7.30 4.76 6.60
CA LYS A 82 7.60 5.63 7.75
C LYS A 82 8.36 4.87 8.83
N LYS A 83 7.93 3.63 9.13
CA LYS A 83 8.54 2.79 10.16
C LYS A 83 9.69 1.91 9.66
N GLY A 84 9.77 1.66 8.36
CA GLY A 84 10.72 0.70 7.82
C GLY A 84 10.29 -0.75 8.06
N THR A 85 9.01 -1.02 8.24
CA THR A 85 8.47 -2.34 8.60
C THR A 85 7.42 -2.82 7.61
N ALA A 86 7.29 -4.13 7.48
CA ALA A 86 6.26 -4.77 6.66
C ALA A 86 5.23 -5.46 7.57
N PHE A 87 3.95 -5.24 7.31
CA PHE A 87 2.86 -5.92 8.00
C PHE A 87 2.41 -7.12 7.17
N ILE A 88 2.41 -8.31 7.78
CA ILE A 88 2.03 -9.57 7.14
C ILE A 88 0.79 -10.16 7.80
N GLY A 89 -0.22 -10.49 7.02
CA GLY A 89 -1.47 -11.09 7.48
C GLY A 89 -1.97 -12.19 6.55
N GLY A 90 -2.79 -13.10 7.05
CA GLY A 90 -3.51 -14.07 6.24
C GLY A 90 -4.83 -13.52 5.73
N GLU A 91 -5.65 -14.41 5.18
CA GLU A 91 -6.97 -14.05 4.65
C GLU A 91 -7.95 -13.62 5.74
N ALA A 92 -7.91 -14.26 6.91
CA ALA A 92 -8.78 -13.90 8.03
C ALA A 92 -8.46 -12.49 8.58
N GLU A 93 -7.18 -12.14 8.70
CA GLU A 93 -6.73 -10.81 9.09
C GLU A 93 -7.14 -9.78 8.03
N TYR A 94 -6.99 -10.10 6.74
CA TYR A 94 -7.43 -9.21 5.67
C TYR A 94 -8.94 -8.95 5.69
N GLN A 95 -9.77 -9.96 5.93
CA GLN A 95 -11.21 -9.79 6.07
C GLN A 95 -11.57 -8.85 7.24
N ARG A 96 -10.88 -8.97 8.39
CA ARG A 96 -11.06 -8.04 9.53
C ARG A 96 -10.62 -6.63 9.17
N TYR A 97 -9.51 -6.49 8.45
CA TYR A 97 -9.04 -5.20 7.97
C TYR A 97 -10.07 -4.52 7.05
N GLN A 98 -10.69 -5.27 6.13
CA GLN A 98 -11.77 -4.75 5.30
C GLN A 98 -12.98 -4.28 6.13
N GLN A 99 -13.37 -5.04 7.16
CA GLN A 99 -14.46 -4.64 8.06
C GLN A 99 -14.14 -3.35 8.81
N LEU A 100 -12.91 -3.20 9.31
CA LEU A 100 -12.47 -1.97 9.97
C LEU A 100 -12.45 -0.77 9.00
N ALA A 101 -11.98 -0.99 7.77
CA ALA A 101 -11.96 0.05 6.75
C ALA A 101 -13.39 0.51 6.38
N VAL A 102 -14.36 -0.40 6.32
CA VAL A 102 -15.78 -0.06 6.13
C VAL A 102 -16.34 0.72 7.31
N GLN A 103 -16.04 0.31 8.56
CA GLN A 103 -16.47 1.03 9.76
C GLN A 103 -15.94 2.47 9.79
N GLN A 104 -14.72 2.67 9.34
CA GLN A 104 -14.08 3.98 9.24
C GLN A 104 -14.46 4.76 7.97
N ARG A 105 -15.39 4.25 7.16
CA ARG A 105 -15.88 4.87 5.91
C ARG A 105 -14.76 5.15 4.90
N ILE A 106 -13.76 4.27 4.85
CA ILE A 106 -12.66 4.38 3.89
C ILE A 106 -13.16 3.97 2.51
N ALA A 107 -12.80 4.75 1.50
CA ALA A 107 -13.13 4.41 0.12
C ALA A 107 -12.52 3.05 -0.24
N ARG A 108 -13.31 2.20 -0.91
CA ARG A 108 -12.90 0.83 -1.29
C ARG A 108 -11.54 0.79 -1.98
N GLN A 109 -11.33 1.72 -2.91
CA GLN A 109 -10.10 1.86 -3.70
C GLN A 109 -8.85 2.10 -2.83
N ASN A 110 -9.01 2.58 -1.60
CA ASN A 110 -7.89 2.90 -0.71
C ASN A 110 -7.46 1.71 0.17
N TYR A 111 -8.34 0.71 0.40
CA TYR A 111 -8.02 -0.45 1.24
C TYR A 111 -8.06 -1.79 0.47
N GLU A 112 -8.56 -1.79 -0.75
CA GLU A 112 -8.58 -2.98 -1.60
C GLU A 112 -7.15 -3.43 -1.94
N ALA A 113 -6.88 -4.73 -1.79
CA ALA A 113 -5.55 -5.26 -2.01
C ALA A 113 -5.25 -5.35 -3.50
N ALA A 114 -4.13 -4.77 -3.91
CA ALA A 114 -3.60 -4.96 -5.26
C ALA A 114 -3.03 -6.39 -5.41
N GLN A 115 -3.01 -6.92 -6.63
CA GLN A 115 -2.35 -8.20 -6.89
C GLN A 115 -0.84 -7.98 -7.01
N MET A 116 -0.07 -8.62 -6.15
CA MET A 116 1.39 -8.59 -6.27
C MET A 116 1.81 -9.38 -7.52
N ASN A 117 2.77 -8.84 -8.29
CA ASN A 117 3.32 -9.55 -9.45
C ASN A 117 3.87 -10.92 -9.02
N ARG A 118 3.71 -11.96 -9.85
CA ARG A 118 4.05 -13.35 -9.53
C ARG A 118 5.51 -13.54 -9.11
N GLU A 119 6.44 -12.91 -9.81
CA GLU A 119 7.88 -12.99 -9.50
C GLU A 119 8.15 -12.43 -8.09
N MET A 120 7.63 -11.23 -7.82
CA MET A 120 7.72 -10.60 -6.52
C MET A 120 7.03 -11.42 -5.43
N ALA A 121 5.85 -11.97 -5.73
CA ALA A 121 5.08 -12.81 -4.82
C ALA A 121 5.86 -14.04 -4.37
N THR A 122 6.61 -14.70 -5.28
CA THR A 122 7.48 -15.84 -4.91
C THR A 122 8.61 -15.42 -3.97
N GLY A 123 9.22 -14.26 -4.19
CA GLY A 123 10.23 -13.69 -3.30
C GLY A 123 9.66 -13.40 -1.92
N TRP A 124 8.50 -12.74 -1.86
CA TRP A 124 7.78 -12.43 -0.63
C TRP A 124 7.36 -13.69 0.12
N TYR A 125 6.86 -14.72 -0.56
CA TYR A 125 6.52 -16.00 0.06
C TYR A 125 7.74 -16.68 0.70
N SER A 126 8.91 -16.60 0.03
CA SER A 126 10.15 -17.15 0.59
C SER A 126 10.69 -16.37 1.79
N ALA A 127 10.53 -15.05 1.82
CA ALA A 127 11.14 -14.17 2.82
C ALA A 127 10.22 -13.83 4.01
N TYR A 128 8.91 -13.83 3.78
CA TYR A 128 7.87 -13.40 4.71
C TYR A 128 6.71 -14.41 4.84
N GLY A 129 6.70 -15.48 4.06
CA GLY A 129 5.62 -16.46 4.07
C GLY A 129 5.56 -17.29 5.36
N PRO A 130 4.49 -18.07 5.54
CA PRO A 130 4.21 -18.80 6.78
C PRO A 130 5.30 -19.82 7.17
N TYR A 131 6.10 -20.31 6.21
CA TYR A 131 7.21 -21.24 6.46
C TYR A 131 8.56 -20.56 6.65
N ALA A 132 8.69 -19.27 6.34
CA ALA A 132 9.92 -18.52 6.61
C ALA A 132 10.20 -18.41 8.13
N PHE A 133 9.16 -18.58 8.96
CA PHE A 133 9.20 -18.35 10.40
C PHE A 133 8.80 -19.56 11.27
N GLY A 134 8.73 -20.78 10.70
CA GLY A 134 8.58 -22.01 11.48
C GLY A 134 9.89 -22.44 12.18
N PRO A 135 9.90 -23.46 13.05
CA PRO A 135 11.11 -23.96 13.73
C PRO A 135 12.21 -24.48 12.76
N TYR A 136 11.86 -24.69 11.49
CA TYR A 136 12.77 -25.02 10.38
C TYR A 136 12.92 -23.89 9.36
N GLY A 137 12.38 -22.70 9.64
CA GLY A 137 12.48 -21.54 8.78
C GLY A 137 13.91 -21.00 8.76
N TYR A 138 14.37 -20.59 7.58
CA TYR A 138 15.61 -19.85 7.35
C TYR A 138 15.53 -18.41 7.95
N GLY A 139 15.11 -18.29 9.21
CA GLY A 139 15.22 -17.07 10.00
C GLY A 139 16.58 -17.01 10.68
N PRO A 140 17.15 -15.81 10.90
CA PRO A 140 18.43 -15.70 11.59
C PRO A 140 18.31 -16.30 12.99
N ARG A 141 19.17 -17.28 13.31
CA ARG A 141 19.50 -17.58 14.70
C ARG A 141 20.13 -16.30 15.26
N VAL A 142 19.34 -15.48 15.94
CA VAL A 142 19.87 -14.42 16.77
C VAL A 142 20.79 -15.08 17.80
N ARG A 143 22.10 -14.90 17.60
CA ARG A 143 23.11 -15.30 18.57
C ARG A 143 22.99 -14.32 19.72
N MET A 144 22.27 -14.71 20.77
CA MET A 144 22.32 -14.02 22.07
C MET A 144 23.77 -14.11 22.55
N TRP A 145 24.45 -12.97 22.57
CA TRP A 145 25.59 -12.73 23.44
C TRP A 145 25.13 -11.73 24.50
#